data_AF-A0A8H6IDC6-F1
#
_entry.id   AF-A0A8H6IDC6-F1
#
_cell.length_a   1.000
_cell.length_b   1.000
_cell.length_c   1.000
_cell.angle_alpha   90.00
_cell.angle_beta   90.00
_cell.angle_gamma   90.00
#
_symmetry.space_group_name_H-M   'P 1'
#
loop_
_entity.id
_entity.type
_entity.pdbx_description
1 polymer ?
#
loop_
_entity_poly.entity_id
_entity_poly.type
_entity_poly.pdbx_seq_one_letter_code
_entity_poly.pdbx_strand_id
1 'polypeptide(L)'
;MTVDDTPRRRTTVSHEKYEAVRQELTRLEEDAMLMEATYRQRVATLQGNVNEYQIELKRRQNRISALEEELARCQWERDEALSRLRDIDQKYRHALRVIRDLINEREPGNTDIDPALLQDIISEAQRPDANTLERSAVSSGRVTVRPLPSPALSFYVEDTSAGGTPSNSSLFRRDVGITSPEKDRHSGKERPGDEQSMDVDQFSVVEGPSVHPVSTVLGGEHAASTTATSTTEIFSYESSPELWVYWDKPPRSARYTLGPEPFETIENTLRLEDNEVAEVDELKVDAKTGLAVAFKKVGNLGHVAFLYHPIYYEVDRRSYLVSWAEPRVHEMNVEYIANWCRTPPGASTRPIIHVLALPDAAESSGQKGWWYFSAMKWKVVELPSIWDVLDEEQRQKLVDHLYRRSDGNTSRAAIGEKLATGRLQQLTVEMKAASAEHTEKFARRAGFTSA
;
A
#
# COMPACT_ATOMS: atom_id res chain seq x y z
N MET A 1 77.60 -56.15 -46.71
CA MET A 1 77.50 -54.97 -45.82
C MET A 1 76.15 -54.32 -46.05
N THR A 2 75.15 -54.75 -45.29
CA THR A 2 73.79 -54.21 -45.33
C THR A 2 73.61 -53.43 -44.04
N VAL A 3 73.74 -52.11 -44.15
CA VAL A 3 73.52 -51.16 -43.06
C VAL A 3 72.01 -51.05 -42.90
N ASP A 4 71.53 -51.60 -41.79
CA ASP A 4 70.12 -51.62 -41.40
C ASP A 4 69.78 -50.23 -40.83
N ASP A 5 69.22 -49.40 -41.70
CA ASP A 5 68.90 -48.00 -41.43
C ASP A 5 67.52 -47.93 -40.78
N THR A 6 67.46 -48.24 -39.48
CA THR A 6 66.21 -48.11 -38.70
C THR A 6 65.84 -46.63 -38.52
N PRO A 7 64.69 -46.17 -39.02
CA PRO A 7 64.32 -44.77 -38.96
C PRO A 7 63.92 -44.38 -37.52
N ARG A 8 64.55 -43.30 -37.04
CA ARG A 8 64.26 -42.63 -35.76
C ARG A 8 62.79 -42.16 -35.70
N ARG A 9 61.86 -43.03 -35.27
CA ARG A 9 60.43 -42.72 -35.04
C ARG A 9 60.10 -42.13 -33.66
N ARG A 10 61.10 -41.71 -32.87
CA ARG A 10 60.89 -41.34 -31.45
C ARG A 10 60.59 -39.85 -31.16
N THR A 11 60.63 -38.94 -32.14
CA THR A 11 60.48 -37.48 -31.88
C THR A 11 59.11 -36.89 -32.21
N THR A 12 58.30 -37.53 -33.07
CA THR A 12 57.00 -36.97 -33.48
C THR A 12 55.93 -37.08 -32.38
N VAL A 13 55.97 -38.16 -31.60
CA VAL A 13 55.02 -38.40 -30.49
C VAL A 13 55.15 -37.38 -29.35
N SER A 14 56.31 -36.72 -29.19
CA SER A 14 56.46 -35.69 -28.15
C SER A 14 55.89 -34.33 -28.58
N HIS A 15 55.85 -34.03 -29.87
CA HIS A 15 55.33 -32.76 -30.38
C HIS A 15 53.80 -32.71 -30.27
N GLU A 16 53.10 -33.78 -30.65
CA GLU A 16 51.63 -33.86 -30.53
C GLU A 16 51.17 -33.76 -29.08
N LYS A 17 51.87 -34.42 -28.14
CA LYS A 17 51.57 -34.31 -26.71
C LYS A 17 51.81 -32.90 -26.17
N TYR A 18 52.84 -32.21 -26.66
CA TYR A 18 53.12 -30.83 -26.28
C TYR A 18 52.03 -29.87 -26.77
N GLU A 19 51.59 -30.01 -28.03
CA GLU A 19 50.49 -29.21 -28.58
C GLU A 19 49.18 -29.45 -27.84
N ALA A 20 48.86 -30.70 -27.51
CA ALA A 20 47.65 -31.02 -26.73
C ALA A 20 47.67 -30.37 -25.34
N VAL A 21 48.81 -30.40 -24.64
CA VAL A 21 48.96 -29.73 -23.33
C VAL A 21 48.84 -28.21 -23.47
N ARG A 22 49.40 -27.63 -24.53
CA ARG A 22 49.31 -26.19 -24.79
C ARG A 22 47.87 -25.76 -25.03
N GLN A 23 47.12 -26.52 -25.82
CA GLN A 23 45.69 -26.25 -26.06
C GLN A 23 44.86 -26.34 -24.78
N GLU A 24 45.11 -27.36 -23.94
CA GLU A 24 44.40 -27.51 -22.68
C GLU A 24 44.74 -26.39 -21.68
N LEU A 25 46.00 -25.92 -21.65
CA LEU A 25 46.40 -24.75 -20.86
C LEU A 25 45.66 -23.49 -21.31
N THR A 26 45.58 -23.23 -22.62
CA THR A 26 44.84 -22.08 -23.15
C THR A 26 43.35 -22.18 -22.81
N ARG A 27 42.74 -23.36 -22.89
CA ARG A 27 41.35 -23.56 -22.50
C ARG A 27 41.12 -23.28 -21.01
N LEU A 28 42.01 -23.77 -20.14
CA LEU A 28 41.92 -23.53 -18.70
C LEU A 28 42.14 -22.05 -18.35
N GLU A 29 43.02 -21.35 -19.08
CA GLU A 29 43.20 -19.90 -18.94
C GLU A 29 41.93 -19.13 -19.36
N GLU A 30 41.28 -19.50 -20.47
CA GLU A 30 40.01 -18.93 -20.91
C GLU A 30 38.87 -19.19 -19.91
N ASP A 31 38.73 -20.42 -19.42
CA ASP A 31 37.74 -20.81 -18.43
C ASP A 31 37.95 -20.03 -17.10
N ALA A 32 39.20 -19.86 -16.67
CA ALA A 32 39.54 -19.10 -15.48
C ALA A 32 39.20 -17.60 -15.65
N MET A 33 39.48 -17.00 -16.81
CA MET A 33 39.12 -15.61 -17.10
C MET A 33 37.59 -15.42 -17.12
N LEU A 34 36.84 -16.35 -17.70
CA LEU A 34 35.37 -16.30 -17.72
C LEU A 34 34.78 -16.38 -16.31
N MET A 35 35.31 -17.29 -15.49
CA MET A 35 34.91 -17.44 -14.10
C MET A 35 35.23 -16.19 -13.28
N GLU A 36 36.41 -15.59 -13.46
CA GLU A 36 36.79 -14.33 -12.81
C GLU A 36 35.85 -13.18 -13.22
N ALA A 37 35.55 -13.04 -14.52
CA ALA A 37 34.62 -12.03 -15.02
C ALA A 37 33.22 -12.19 -14.39
N THR A 38 32.75 -13.43 -14.27
CA THR A 38 31.45 -13.75 -13.64
C THR A 38 31.43 -13.37 -12.17
N TYR A 39 32.50 -13.68 -11.42
CA TYR A 39 32.59 -13.28 -10.01
C TYR A 39 32.67 -11.76 -9.84
N ARG A 40 33.43 -11.05 -10.69
CA ARG A 40 33.48 -9.58 -10.66
C ARG A 40 32.10 -8.97 -10.90
N GLN A 41 31.34 -9.48 -11.87
CA GLN A 41 29.97 -9.05 -12.12
C GLN A 41 29.07 -9.30 -10.90
N ARG A 42 29.16 -10.50 -10.29
CA ARG A 42 28.37 -10.83 -9.10
C ARG A 42 28.69 -9.93 -7.91
N VAL A 43 29.97 -9.63 -7.68
CA VAL A 43 30.40 -8.69 -6.62
C VAL A 43 29.86 -7.29 -6.88
N ALA A 44 29.91 -6.80 -8.13
CA ALA A 44 29.36 -5.49 -8.48
C ALA A 44 27.83 -5.43 -8.25
N THR A 45 27.08 -6.46 -8.63
CA THR A 45 25.64 -6.55 -8.34
C THR A 45 25.36 -6.55 -6.84
N LEU A 46 26.10 -7.35 -6.06
CA LEU A 46 25.92 -7.39 -4.60
C LEU A 46 26.25 -6.05 -3.94
N GLN A 47 27.29 -5.34 -4.41
CA GLN A 47 27.61 -4.00 -3.95
C GLN A 47 26.49 -2.99 -4.28
N GLY A 48 25.89 -3.08 -5.48
CA GLY A 48 24.71 -2.31 -5.85
C GLY A 48 23.55 -2.52 -4.88
N ASN A 49 23.21 -3.78 -4.60
CA ASN A 49 22.12 -4.13 -3.68
C ASN A 49 22.40 -3.64 -2.24
N VAL A 50 23.64 -3.75 -1.75
CA VAL A 50 24.02 -3.25 -0.41
C VAL A 50 23.83 -1.74 -0.33
N ASN A 51 24.20 -0.99 -1.37
CA ASN A 51 24.01 0.47 -1.40
C ASN A 51 22.51 0.83 -1.40
N GLU A 52 21.69 0.09 -2.16
CA GLU A 52 20.24 0.28 -2.19
C GLU A 52 19.60 0.06 -0.82
N TYR A 53 19.94 -1.05 -0.14
CA TYR A 53 19.46 -1.31 1.22
C TYR A 53 19.92 -0.27 2.25
N GLN A 54 21.13 0.29 2.10
CA GLN A 54 21.59 1.38 2.96
C GLN A 54 20.78 2.67 2.76
N ILE A 55 20.43 3.00 1.51
CA ILE A 55 19.56 4.14 1.20
C ILE A 55 18.17 3.92 1.81
N GLU A 56 17.60 2.73 1.63
CA GLU A 56 16.28 2.39 2.17
C GLU A 56 16.27 2.42 3.71
N LEU A 57 17.30 1.87 4.35
CA LEU A 57 17.45 1.91 5.81
C LEU A 57 17.47 3.35 6.33
N LYS A 58 18.22 4.24 5.66
CA LYS A 58 18.28 5.66 6.01
C LYS A 58 16.93 6.35 5.84
N ARG A 59 16.18 6.05 4.77
CA ARG A 59 14.81 6.56 4.58
C ARG A 59 13.88 6.12 5.72
N ARG A 60 13.92 4.83 6.10
CA ARG A 60 13.12 4.29 7.21
C ARG A 60 13.50 4.92 8.55
N GLN A 61 14.79 5.13 8.82
CA GLN A 61 15.26 5.81 10.03
C GLN A 61 14.73 7.25 10.11
N ASN A 62 14.81 8.02 9.02
CA ASN A 62 14.26 9.37 8.97
C ASN A 62 12.74 9.37 9.23
N ARG A 63 12.00 8.39 8.69
CA ARG A 63 10.56 8.25 8.90
C ARG A 63 10.23 7.94 10.36
N ILE A 64 11.00 7.05 11.01
CA ILE A 64 10.85 6.75 12.43
C ILE A 64 11.05 8.02 13.26
N SER A 65 12.13 8.77 13.02
CA SER A 65 12.37 10.04 13.73
C SER A 65 11.24 11.06 13.54
N ALA A 66 10.70 11.20 12.32
CA ALA A 66 9.56 12.08 12.07
C ALA A 66 8.30 11.66 12.84
N LEU A 67 8.02 10.35 12.92
CA LEU A 67 6.88 9.82 13.68
C LEU A 67 7.08 9.99 15.20
N GLU A 68 8.31 9.87 15.70
CA GLU A 68 8.64 10.14 17.11
C GLU A 68 8.41 11.60 17.48
N GLU A 69 8.78 12.55 16.59
CA GLU A 69 8.50 13.98 16.76
C GLU A 69 7.00 14.28 16.77
N GLU A 70 6.24 13.65 15.86
CA GLU A 70 4.78 13.79 15.80
C GLU A 70 4.10 13.21 17.05
N LEU A 71 4.55 12.05 17.53
CA LEU A 71 4.06 11.46 18.78
C LEU A 71 4.32 12.38 19.97
N ALA A 72 5.53 12.97 20.06
CA ALA A 72 5.87 13.92 21.11
C ALA A 72 4.98 15.17 21.06
N ARG A 73 4.68 15.69 19.85
CA ARG A 73 3.75 16.81 19.66
C ARG A 73 2.34 16.46 20.16
N CYS A 74 1.79 15.32 19.76
CA CYS A 74 0.46 14.89 20.20
C CYS A 74 0.38 14.64 21.71
N GLN A 75 1.45 14.11 22.32
CA GLN A 75 1.53 13.96 23.78
C GLN A 75 1.49 15.31 24.49
N TRP A 76 2.25 16.29 23.99
CA TRP A 76 2.24 17.65 24.53
C TRP A 76 0.85 18.31 24.42
N GLU A 77 0.19 18.22 23.27
CA GLU A 77 -1.16 18.76 23.06
C GLU A 77 -2.19 18.11 24.00
N ARG A 78 -2.11 16.78 24.17
CA ARG A 78 -2.96 16.05 25.12
C ARG A 78 -2.74 16.54 26.55
N ASP A 79 -1.49 16.66 26.97
CA ASP A 79 -1.16 17.08 28.34
C ASP A 79 -1.57 18.55 28.58
N GLU A 80 -1.46 19.42 27.57
CA GLU A 80 -1.98 20.79 27.61
C GLU A 80 -3.51 20.80 27.75
N ALA A 81 -4.22 20.00 26.95
CA ALA A 81 -5.68 19.88 27.03
C ALA A 81 -6.14 19.37 28.41
N LEU A 82 -5.44 18.38 28.97
CA LEU A 82 -5.69 17.90 30.33
C LEU A 82 -5.44 18.98 31.39
N SER A 83 -4.40 19.81 31.22
CA SER A 83 -4.16 20.95 32.09
C SER A 83 -5.31 21.96 32.04
N ARG A 84 -5.77 22.33 30.84
CA ARG A 84 -6.91 23.25 30.67
C ARG A 84 -8.19 22.69 31.28
N LEU A 85 -8.44 21.39 31.14
CA LEU A 85 -9.61 20.73 31.72
C LEU A 85 -9.57 20.74 33.26
N ARG A 86 -8.38 20.54 33.86
CA ARG A 86 -8.17 20.68 35.30
C ARG A 86 -8.43 22.11 35.79
N ASP A 87 -7.99 23.12 35.05
CA ASP A 87 -8.24 24.53 35.39
C ASP A 87 -9.74 24.87 35.36
N ILE A 88 -10.46 24.34 34.36
CA ILE A 88 -11.92 24.52 34.24
C ILE A 88 -12.64 23.82 35.39
N ASP A 89 -12.27 22.57 35.71
CA ASP A 89 -12.85 21.82 36.83
C ASP A 89 -12.62 22.56 38.17
N GLN A 90 -11.42 23.11 38.39
CA GLN A 90 -11.12 23.91 39.57
C GLN A 90 -12.01 25.16 39.68
N LYS A 91 -12.22 25.87 38.57
CA LYS A 91 -13.12 27.04 38.51
C LYS A 91 -14.57 26.65 38.76
N TYR A 92 -15.03 25.56 38.16
CA TYR A 92 -16.37 25.03 38.35
C TYR A 92 -16.64 24.70 39.82
N ARG A 93 -15.72 23.99 40.48
CA ARG A 93 -15.82 23.67 41.91
C ARG A 93 -15.76 24.90 42.81
N HIS A 94 -14.96 25.90 42.44
CA HIS A 94 -14.97 27.19 43.15
C HIS A 94 -16.34 27.86 43.05
N ALA A 95 -16.93 27.92 41.86
CA ALA A 95 -18.28 28.46 41.66
C ALA A 95 -19.34 27.70 42.46
N LEU A 96 -19.30 26.36 42.49
CA LEU A 96 -20.20 25.56 43.31
C LEU A 96 -20.08 25.85 44.82
N ARG A 97 -18.85 26.08 45.32
CA ARG A 97 -18.63 26.51 46.71
C ARG A 97 -19.27 27.87 46.99
N VAL A 98 -19.05 28.85 46.11
CA VAL A 98 -19.67 30.18 46.24
C VAL A 98 -21.20 30.09 46.22
N ILE A 99 -21.79 29.30 45.32
CA ILE A 99 -23.24 29.08 45.26
C ILE A 99 -23.74 28.49 46.58
N ARG A 100 -23.06 27.48 47.13
CA ARG A 100 -23.40 26.90 48.42
C ARG A 100 -23.35 27.95 49.54
N ASP A 101 -22.30 28.75 49.60
CA ASP A 101 -22.13 29.78 50.63
C ASP A 101 -23.26 30.82 50.55
N LEU A 102 -23.60 31.28 49.34
CA LEU A 102 -24.73 32.21 49.11
C LEU A 102 -26.09 31.61 49.50
N ILE A 103 -26.29 30.31 49.31
CA ILE A 103 -27.51 29.61 49.73
C ILE A 103 -27.58 29.55 51.26
N ASN A 104 -26.47 29.25 51.93
CA ASN A 104 -26.40 29.19 53.39
C ASN A 104 -26.59 30.57 54.05
N GLU A 105 -26.18 31.65 53.38
CA GLU A 105 -26.38 33.03 53.83
C GLU A 105 -27.83 33.53 53.65
N ARG A 106 -28.63 32.86 52.80
CA ARG A 106 -30.02 33.27 52.54
C ARG A 106 -30.93 32.87 53.71
N GLU A 107 -31.71 33.82 54.23
CA GLU A 107 -32.62 33.57 55.36
C GLU A 107 -33.64 32.44 55.05
N PRO A 108 -33.92 31.53 56.00
CA PRO A 108 -34.65 30.27 55.78
C PRO A 108 -36.16 30.40 55.47
N GLY A 109 -36.64 31.58 55.05
CA GLY A 109 -38.07 31.85 54.82
C GLY A 109 -38.50 32.11 53.38
N ASN A 110 -37.58 32.14 52.39
CA ASN A 110 -37.91 32.72 51.08
C ASN A 110 -37.24 32.03 49.87
N THR A 111 -37.39 30.72 49.70
CA THR A 111 -36.84 30.01 48.53
C THR A 111 -37.84 29.05 47.87
N ASP A 112 -38.25 29.37 46.65
CA ASP A 112 -38.91 28.49 45.66
C ASP A 112 -37.92 27.51 44.97
N ILE A 113 -36.75 27.26 45.56
CA ILE A 113 -35.74 26.38 44.95
C ILE A 113 -36.10 24.93 45.28
N ASP A 114 -36.15 24.09 44.25
CA ASP A 114 -36.38 22.65 44.39
C ASP A 114 -35.33 22.03 45.34
N PRO A 115 -35.75 21.41 46.47
CA PRO A 115 -34.84 20.79 47.43
C PRO A 115 -34.00 19.66 46.81
N ALA A 116 -34.46 19.00 45.74
CA ALA A 116 -33.69 17.96 45.06
C ALA A 116 -32.45 18.54 44.34
N LEU A 117 -32.64 19.64 43.59
CA LEU A 117 -31.56 20.35 42.92
C LEU A 117 -30.53 20.90 43.93
N LEU A 118 -31.02 21.36 45.09
CA LEU A 118 -30.17 21.85 46.16
C LEU A 118 -29.27 20.73 46.73
N GLN A 119 -29.84 19.56 46.96
CA GLN A 119 -29.10 18.40 47.44
C GLN A 119 -28.04 17.93 46.44
N ASP A 120 -28.32 18.00 45.14
CA ASP A 120 -27.36 17.66 44.08
C ASP A 120 -26.19 18.66 44.05
N ILE A 121 -26.45 19.96 44.13
CA ILE A 121 -25.39 21.00 44.19
C ILE A 121 -24.52 20.80 45.43
N ILE A 122 -25.13 20.53 46.59
CA ILE A 122 -24.40 20.28 47.84
C ILE A 122 -23.53 19.02 47.71
N SER A 123 -24.09 17.94 47.17
CA SER A 123 -23.42 16.64 47.02
C SER A 123 -22.25 16.73 46.04
N GLU A 124 -22.43 17.39 44.89
CA GLU A 124 -21.38 17.57 43.89
C GLU A 124 -20.24 18.44 44.43
N ALA A 125 -20.58 19.49 45.20
CA ALA A 125 -19.58 20.33 45.84
C ALA A 125 -18.90 19.67 47.06
N GLN A 126 -19.43 18.55 47.57
CA GLN A 126 -18.83 17.78 48.67
C GLN A 126 -17.97 16.62 48.17
N ARG A 127 -18.00 16.30 46.87
CA ARG A 127 -17.14 15.26 46.30
C ARG A 127 -15.68 15.61 46.59
N PRO A 128 -14.95 14.77 47.36
CA PRO A 128 -13.55 15.00 47.62
C PRO A 128 -12.79 14.97 46.30
N ASP A 129 -11.84 15.88 46.15
CA ASP A 129 -10.90 15.85 45.04
C ASP A 129 -10.29 14.44 44.93
N ALA A 130 -10.69 13.70 43.89
CA ALA A 130 -10.10 12.40 43.59
C ALA A 130 -8.56 12.49 43.48
N ASN A 131 -8.03 13.67 43.11
CA ASN A 131 -6.60 13.96 43.06
C ASN A 131 -5.93 14.21 44.42
N THR A 132 -6.69 14.50 45.49
CA THR A 132 -6.13 14.74 46.84
C THR A 132 -5.89 13.41 47.57
N LEU A 133 -6.65 12.36 47.23
CA LEU A 133 -6.45 11.01 47.77
C LEU A 133 -5.13 10.36 47.31
N GLU A 134 -4.63 10.67 46.11
CA GLU A 134 -3.33 10.14 45.66
C GLU A 134 -2.13 10.88 46.27
N ARG A 135 -2.23 12.19 46.55
CA ARG A 135 -1.12 12.95 47.14
C ARG A 135 -0.89 12.64 48.63
N SER A 136 -1.91 12.24 49.37
CA SER A 136 -1.76 11.88 50.79
C SER A 136 -1.14 10.50 51.04
N ALA A 137 -1.05 9.62 50.03
CA ALA A 137 -0.48 8.28 50.18
C ALA A 137 1.05 8.22 50.05
N VAL A 138 1.73 9.27 49.59
CA VAL A 138 3.18 9.24 49.29
C VAL A 138 4.06 9.83 50.42
N SER A 139 3.47 10.40 51.47
CA SER A 139 4.23 11.11 52.53
C SER A 139 4.44 10.35 53.85
N SER A 140 3.99 9.10 53.99
CA SER A 140 4.32 8.31 55.19
C SER A 140 4.27 6.82 54.92
N GLY A 141 5.44 6.23 54.67
CA GLY A 141 5.55 4.79 54.57
C GLY A 141 6.79 4.38 53.80
N ARG A 142 7.90 4.25 54.52
CA ARG A 142 9.06 3.46 54.09
C ARG A 142 8.62 1.98 54.03
N VAL A 143 7.87 1.61 53.00
CA VAL A 143 7.48 0.23 52.73
C VAL A 143 8.53 -0.35 51.79
N THR A 144 9.36 -1.23 52.35
CA THR A 144 10.25 -2.12 51.61
C THR A 144 9.42 -3.06 50.75
N VAL A 145 9.14 -2.65 49.50
CA VAL A 145 8.56 -3.54 48.49
C VAL A 145 9.61 -4.58 48.13
N ARG A 146 9.39 -5.82 48.56
CA ARG A 146 10.16 -6.98 48.11
C ARG A 146 9.97 -7.13 46.59
N PRO A 147 11.04 -7.37 45.82
CA PRO A 147 10.92 -7.61 44.39
C PRO A 147 10.13 -8.92 44.17
N LEU A 148 9.08 -8.82 43.36
CA LEU A 148 8.35 -9.97 42.84
C LEU A 148 9.30 -10.81 41.97
N PRO A 149 9.30 -12.15 42.10
CA PRO A 149 10.08 -13.01 41.21
C PRO A 149 9.54 -12.94 39.79
N SER A 150 10.44 -12.74 38.83
CA SER A 150 10.15 -12.76 37.40
C SER A 150 9.39 -14.02 36.97
N PRO A 151 8.44 -13.93 36.03
CA PRO A 151 7.79 -15.10 35.49
C PRO A 151 8.80 -15.90 34.66
N ALA A 152 9.16 -17.08 35.16
CA ALA A 152 9.94 -18.06 34.42
C ALA A 152 9.14 -18.52 33.20
N LEU A 153 9.72 -18.33 32.03
CA LEU A 153 9.40 -19.05 30.81
C LEU A 153 9.50 -20.55 31.07
N SER A 154 8.36 -21.25 31.16
CA SER A 154 8.30 -22.69 30.98
C SER A 154 7.77 -22.99 29.57
N PHE A 155 8.66 -23.33 28.66
CA PHE A 155 8.31 -24.10 27.47
C PHE A 155 9.27 -25.28 27.36
N TYR A 156 8.66 -26.46 27.30
CA TYR A 156 9.14 -27.80 26.99
C TYR A 156 10.60 -27.96 26.55
N VAL A 157 11.35 -28.72 27.35
CA VAL A 157 12.43 -29.61 26.87
C VAL A 157 11.79 -30.98 26.69
N GLU A 158 11.77 -31.47 25.46
CA GLU A 158 11.56 -32.89 25.18
C GLU A 158 12.91 -33.48 24.76
N ASP A 159 13.26 -34.56 25.44
CA ASP A 159 14.52 -35.29 25.35
C ASP A 159 14.81 -35.80 23.93
N THR A 160 16.03 -35.56 23.44
CA THR A 160 16.79 -36.63 22.77
C THR A 160 18.28 -36.49 23.06
N SER A 161 18.77 -37.53 23.71
CA SER A 161 20.15 -37.82 24.08
C SER A 161 21.09 -37.92 22.87
N ALA A 162 22.28 -37.30 22.95
CA ALA A 162 23.58 -37.96 22.77
C ALA A 162 24.76 -36.98 22.87
N GLY A 163 25.55 -37.13 23.93
CA GLY A 163 27.02 -37.12 23.93
C GLY A 163 27.80 -35.90 23.41
N GLY A 164 28.46 -35.18 24.32
CA GLY A 164 29.57 -34.29 23.94
C GLY A 164 30.14 -33.49 25.12
N THR A 165 31.36 -33.81 25.51
CA THR A 165 32.19 -33.28 26.62
C THR A 165 32.35 -31.75 26.69
N PRO A 166 32.60 -31.17 27.88
CA PRO A 166 32.89 -29.74 28.04
C PRO A 166 34.39 -29.43 27.94
N SER A 167 34.74 -28.27 27.39
CA SER A 167 36.05 -27.63 27.58
C SER A 167 35.92 -26.12 27.71
N ASN A 168 36.49 -25.64 28.82
CA ASN A 168 36.86 -24.28 29.21
C ASN A 168 37.08 -23.25 28.08
N SER A 169 36.69 -22.00 28.32
CA SER A 169 37.68 -20.92 28.61
C SER A 169 37.07 -19.51 28.75
N SER A 170 37.65 -18.78 29.72
CA SER A 170 37.88 -17.32 29.85
C SER A 170 36.72 -16.34 29.65
N LEU A 171 36.30 -15.61 30.70
CA LEU A 171 36.95 -14.39 31.24
C LEU A 171 37.26 -13.32 30.18
N PHE A 172 36.35 -12.36 30.01
CA PHE A 172 36.71 -10.95 29.85
C PHE A 172 35.63 -10.06 30.46
N ARG A 173 35.95 -9.55 31.65
CA ARG A 173 35.34 -8.39 32.29
C ARG A 173 35.89 -7.15 31.58
N ARG A 174 35.02 -6.25 31.10
CA ARG A 174 35.39 -4.87 30.79
C ARG A 174 34.32 -3.94 31.35
N ASP A 175 34.70 -3.29 32.45
CA ASP A 175 34.14 -2.01 32.88
C ASP A 175 34.51 -0.95 31.84
N VAL A 176 33.52 -0.19 31.37
CA VAL A 176 33.74 1.13 30.77
C VAL A 176 32.61 2.03 31.24
N GLY A 177 32.94 2.92 32.18
CA GLY A 177 32.12 4.09 32.49
C GLY A 177 32.25 5.12 31.37
N ILE A 178 31.14 5.73 30.99
CA ILE A 178 31.12 6.94 30.16
C ILE A 178 30.14 7.92 30.78
N THR A 179 30.71 9.06 31.14
CA THR A 179 30.12 10.28 31.68
C THR A 179 29.27 11.01 30.64
N SER A 180 28.12 11.52 31.06
CA SER A 180 27.31 12.51 30.34
C SER A 180 28.09 13.79 30.05
N PRO A 181 27.83 14.46 28.91
CA PRO A 181 28.08 15.88 28.78
C PRO A 181 26.77 16.68 28.86
N GLU A 182 26.78 17.67 29.75
CA GLU A 182 25.96 18.88 29.71
C GLU A 182 26.04 19.54 28.32
N LYS A 183 24.92 20.10 27.86
CA LYS A 183 24.94 21.03 26.74
C LYS A 183 24.19 22.30 27.08
N ASP A 184 24.99 23.36 27.13
CA ASP A 184 24.64 24.73 27.40
C ASP A 184 23.66 25.33 26.38
N ARG A 185 22.79 26.16 26.92
CA ARG A 185 21.93 27.11 26.22
C ARG A 185 22.78 28.24 25.65
N HIS A 186 22.70 28.53 24.36
CA HIS A 186 23.04 29.85 23.82
C HIS A 186 21.95 30.31 22.85
N SER A 187 21.32 31.44 23.20
CA SER A 187 20.44 32.21 22.32
C SER A 187 21.29 33.00 21.33
N GLY A 188 20.96 32.91 20.05
CA GLY A 188 21.51 33.78 19.01
C GLY A 188 20.42 34.12 18.01
N LYS A 189 19.84 35.32 18.17
CA LYS A 189 19.02 36.02 17.17
C LYS A 189 19.95 36.52 16.08
N GLU A 190 19.82 36.08 14.83
CA GLU A 190 20.21 36.87 13.65
C GLU A 190 19.27 36.57 12.47
N ARG A 191 18.56 37.61 12.02
CA ARG A 191 18.04 37.79 10.65
C ARG A 191 19.25 38.18 9.78
N PRO A 192 19.35 37.75 8.51
CA PRO A 192 18.89 38.63 7.43
C PRO A 192 18.48 37.92 6.13
N GLY A 193 17.90 38.66 5.18
CA GLY A 193 17.94 38.30 3.76
C GLY A 193 16.65 38.55 2.99
N ASP A 194 16.37 39.81 2.67
CA ASP A 194 15.51 40.17 1.53
C ASP A 194 16.31 39.93 0.24
N GLU A 195 15.87 38.99 -0.60
CA GLU A 195 16.39 38.84 -1.96
C GLU A 195 15.24 38.75 -2.98
N GLN A 196 15.15 39.83 -3.76
CA GLN A 196 15.03 39.84 -5.22
C GLN A 196 13.95 38.96 -5.88
N SER A 197 12.82 39.60 -6.16
CA SER A 197 11.89 39.19 -7.21
C SER A 197 12.24 39.96 -8.49
N MET A 198 12.82 39.27 -9.49
CA MET A 198 12.91 39.73 -10.87
C MET A 198 12.16 38.78 -11.81
N ASP A 199 11.36 39.39 -12.67
CA ASP A 199 10.98 39.03 -14.04
C ASP A 199 10.76 37.56 -14.42
N VAL A 200 9.53 37.27 -14.89
CA VAL A 200 9.34 36.34 -16.01
C VAL A 200 8.34 36.94 -16.99
N ASP A 201 8.85 37.10 -18.21
CA ASP A 201 8.24 37.63 -19.41
C ASP A 201 6.94 36.92 -19.84
N GLN A 202 6.04 37.76 -20.36
CA GLN A 202 4.95 37.39 -21.24
C GLN A 202 5.50 36.83 -22.56
N PHE A 203 5.14 35.58 -22.88
CA PHE A 203 5.12 35.12 -24.27
C PHE A 203 3.68 34.80 -24.67
N SER A 204 3.11 35.72 -25.47
CA SER A 204 1.93 35.49 -26.30
C SER A 204 2.36 34.69 -27.54
N VAL A 205 1.74 33.54 -27.78
CA VAL A 205 1.86 32.82 -29.05
C VAL A 205 0.47 32.54 -29.61
N VAL A 206 0.08 33.43 -30.53
CA VAL A 206 -0.65 33.22 -31.81
C VAL A 206 -1.47 31.92 -31.93
N GLU A 207 -2.79 32.05 -31.83
CA GLU A 207 -3.75 31.08 -32.38
C GLU A 207 -4.03 31.39 -33.85
N GLY A 208 -3.80 30.39 -34.72
CA GLY A 208 -4.24 30.37 -36.12
C GLY A 208 -5.32 29.29 -36.31
N PRO A 209 -6.35 29.51 -37.14
CA PRO A 209 -7.47 28.59 -37.28
C PRO A 209 -7.16 27.47 -38.25
N SER A 210 -7.26 26.21 -37.80
CA SER A 210 -7.25 25.03 -38.68
C SER A 210 -8.67 24.54 -38.91
N VAL A 211 -9.10 24.71 -40.15
CA VAL A 211 -10.37 24.25 -40.72
C VAL A 211 -10.17 22.84 -41.23
N HIS A 212 -10.96 21.87 -40.77
CA HIS A 212 -11.18 20.62 -41.50
C HIS A 212 -12.61 20.07 -41.30
N PRO A 213 -13.14 19.33 -42.29
CA PRO A 213 -14.54 19.41 -42.68
C PRO A 213 -15.45 18.35 -42.04
N VAL A 214 -16.70 18.77 -41.86
CA VAL A 214 -17.88 17.94 -41.58
C VAL A 214 -18.14 17.02 -42.77
N SER A 215 -18.14 15.70 -42.55
CA SER A 215 -18.79 14.75 -43.46
C SER A 215 -20.17 14.40 -42.93
N THR A 216 -21.14 15.05 -43.55
CA THR A 216 -22.56 14.70 -43.56
C THR A 216 -22.75 13.48 -44.46
N VAL A 217 -23.31 12.39 -43.95
CA VAL A 217 -23.97 11.38 -44.79
C VAL A 217 -25.38 11.18 -44.26
N LEU A 218 -26.31 11.83 -44.95
CA LEU A 218 -27.74 11.56 -44.96
C LEU A 218 -28.03 10.57 -46.09
N GLY A 219 -29.07 9.75 -45.88
CA GLY A 219 -29.97 9.35 -46.97
C GLY A 219 -29.96 7.87 -47.32
N GLY A 220 -31.10 7.22 -47.07
CA GLY A 220 -31.37 5.87 -47.55
C GLY A 220 -32.70 5.31 -47.06
N GLU A 221 -33.78 6.10 -47.18
CA GLU A 221 -35.14 5.56 -47.09
C GLU A 221 -35.43 4.72 -48.35
N HIS A 222 -35.82 3.46 -48.15
CA HIS A 222 -36.65 2.75 -49.13
C HIS A 222 -37.74 1.96 -48.40
N ALA A 223 -38.95 2.19 -48.90
CA ALA A 223 -40.21 1.65 -48.44
C ALA A 223 -40.49 0.24 -49.00
N ALA A 224 -41.51 -0.35 -48.38
CA ALA A 224 -42.46 -1.34 -48.90
C ALA A 224 -42.19 -2.84 -48.62
N SER A 225 -42.98 -3.33 -47.66
CA SER A 225 -43.93 -4.43 -47.80
C SER A 225 -43.39 -5.83 -48.13
N THR A 226 -43.41 -6.72 -47.13
CA THR A 226 -43.68 -8.15 -47.37
C THR A 226 -44.13 -8.87 -46.10
N THR A 227 -45.37 -9.34 -46.13
CA THR A 227 -45.89 -10.60 -45.55
C THR A 227 -45.40 -11.04 -44.18
N ALA A 228 -46.29 -10.88 -43.20
CA ALA A 228 -46.30 -11.63 -41.95
C ALA A 228 -46.33 -13.14 -42.24
N THR A 229 -45.21 -13.80 -42.01
CA THR A 229 -45.14 -15.25 -41.86
C THR A 229 -44.66 -15.49 -40.44
N SER A 230 -45.55 -16.02 -39.60
CA SER A 230 -45.21 -16.50 -38.25
C SER A 230 -44.29 -17.71 -38.38
N THR A 231 -43.01 -17.43 -38.56
CA THR A 231 -41.93 -18.40 -38.42
C THR A 231 -41.68 -18.51 -36.93
N THR A 232 -42.00 -19.66 -36.36
CA THR A 232 -41.53 -20.07 -35.04
C THR A 232 -40.01 -20.06 -35.09
N GLU A 233 -39.41 -18.95 -34.65
CA GLU A 233 -37.97 -18.84 -34.47
C GLU A 233 -37.57 -19.92 -33.48
N ILE A 234 -37.01 -21.00 -34.02
CA ILE A 234 -36.19 -21.93 -33.29
C ILE A 234 -35.05 -21.08 -32.76
N PHE A 235 -35.16 -20.66 -31.48
CA PHE A 235 -34.07 -20.03 -30.75
C PHE A 235 -32.86 -20.97 -30.85
N SER A 236 -31.98 -20.66 -31.80
CA SER A 236 -30.70 -21.33 -31.92
C SER A 236 -29.98 -21.09 -30.61
N TYR A 237 -29.69 -22.18 -29.89
CA TYR A 237 -28.93 -22.20 -28.64
C TYR A 237 -27.87 -21.10 -28.65
N GLU A 238 -28.16 -20.05 -27.88
CA GLU A 238 -27.30 -18.88 -27.72
C GLU A 238 -25.92 -19.39 -27.35
N SER A 239 -24.93 -19.03 -28.19
CA SER A 239 -23.52 -19.23 -27.89
C SER A 239 -23.29 -18.79 -26.45
N SER A 240 -22.90 -19.74 -25.59
CA SER A 240 -22.58 -19.47 -24.19
C SER A 240 -21.72 -18.21 -24.12
N PRO A 241 -22.07 -17.24 -23.26
CA PRO A 241 -21.40 -15.95 -23.24
C PRO A 241 -19.91 -16.17 -23.04
N GLU A 242 -19.11 -15.57 -23.93
CA GLU A 242 -17.67 -15.76 -23.92
C GLU A 242 -17.09 -15.08 -22.67
N LEU A 243 -16.57 -15.91 -21.76
CA LEU A 243 -16.06 -15.49 -20.46
C LEU A 243 -14.55 -15.27 -20.54
N TRP A 244 -14.10 -14.10 -20.08
CA TRP A 244 -12.68 -13.74 -20.11
C TRP A 244 -12.21 -13.30 -18.73
N VAL A 245 -11.06 -13.83 -18.29
CA VAL A 245 -10.38 -13.41 -17.06
C VAL A 245 -9.00 -12.87 -17.42
N TYR A 246 -8.71 -11.64 -16.98
CA TYR A 246 -7.43 -10.97 -17.20
C TYR A 246 -6.70 -10.77 -15.86
N TRP A 247 -5.45 -11.21 -15.83
CA TRP A 247 -4.59 -11.19 -14.63
C TRP A 247 -3.48 -10.14 -14.73
N ASP A 248 -2.93 -10.02 -15.94
CA ASP A 248 -1.75 -9.24 -16.28
C ASP A 248 -2.05 -8.15 -17.32
N LYS A 249 -3.27 -8.14 -17.87
CA LYS A 249 -3.70 -7.26 -18.95
C LYS A 249 -4.90 -6.41 -18.54
N PRO A 250 -5.02 -5.19 -19.11
CA PRO A 250 -6.23 -4.40 -18.97
C PRO A 250 -7.46 -5.13 -19.54
N PRO A 251 -8.67 -4.84 -19.02
CA PRO A 251 -9.91 -5.32 -19.62
C PRO A 251 -10.08 -4.73 -21.02
N ARG A 252 -10.77 -5.42 -21.94
CA ARG A 252 -11.02 -4.90 -23.30
C ARG A 252 -11.80 -3.58 -23.29
N SER A 253 -12.57 -3.31 -22.24
CA SER A 253 -13.22 -2.01 -22.05
C SER A 253 -12.26 -0.84 -21.90
N ALA A 254 -11.01 -1.08 -21.47
CA ALA A 254 -9.98 -0.05 -21.38
C ALA A 254 -9.46 0.26 -22.78
N ARG A 255 -10.18 1.14 -23.50
CA ARG A 255 -9.85 1.57 -24.86
C ARG A 255 -8.58 2.39 -24.96
N TYR A 256 -8.10 2.88 -23.83
CA TYR A 256 -6.91 3.70 -23.71
C TYR A 256 -6.04 3.02 -22.65
N THR A 257 -4.74 2.94 -22.90
CA THR A 257 -3.78 2.33 -21.98
C THR A 257 -2.46 3.06 -22.17
N LEU A 258 -1.95 3.69 -21.13
CA LEU A 258 -0.64 4.35 -21.11
C LEU A 258 0.23 3.71 -20.02
N GLY A 259 1.50 3.48 -20.32
CA GLY A 259 2.46 2.83 -19.43
C GLY A 259 3.27 1.74 -20.14
N PRO A 260 4.06 0.95 -19.39
CA PRO A 260 4.22 1.02 -17.93
C PRO A 260 5.05 2.23 -17.50
N GLU A 261 4.64 2.91 -16.43
CA GLU A 261 5.39 4.02 -15.82
C GLU A 261 5.95 3.61 -14.45
N PRO A 262 7.19 4.00 -14.09
CA PRO A 262 7.68 3.92 -12.73
C PRO A 262 6.77 4.68 -11.77
N PHE A 263 6.67 4.22 -10.51
CA PHE A 263 5.78 4.85 -9.54
C PHE A 263 6.23 6.29 -9.21
N GLU A 264 7.53 6.54 -9.22
CA GLU A 264 8.12 7.86 -9.04
C GLU A 264 7.66 8.84 -10.12
N THR A 265 7.48 8.36 -11.36
CA THR A 265 6.90 9.18 -12.43
C THR A 265 5.46 9.52 -12.10
N ILE A 266 4.64 8.52 -11.72
CA ILE A 266 3.24 8.71 -11.33
C ILE A 266 3.09 9.70 -10.17
N GLU A 267 3.91 9.56 -9.13
CA GLU A 267 3.99 10.44 -7.97
C GLU A 267 4.21 11.90 -8.39
N ASN A 268 5.23 12.16 -9.21
CA ASN A 268 5.56 13.49 -9.70
C ASN A 268 4.48 14.07 -10.63
N THR A 269 3.98 13.24 -11.56
CA THR A 269 2.95 13.59 -12.55
C THR A 269 1.63 13.97 -11.87
N LEU A 270 1.22 13.21 -10.86
CA LEU A 270 0.00 13.47 -10.10
C LEU A 270 0.20 14.44 -8.93
N ARG A 271 1.46 14.76 -8.57
CA ARG A 271 1.83 15.57 -7.41
C ARG A 271 1.23 15.01 -6.12
N LEU A 272 1.40 13.71 -5.91
CA LEU A 272 0.93 13.04 -4.71
C LEU A 272 1.69 13.55 -3.49
N GLU A 273 0.99 13.76 -2.38
CA GLU A 273 1.61 14.09 -1.10
C GLU A 273 2.26 12.85 -0.46
N ASP A 274 3.21 13.03 0.45
CA ASP A 274 3.96 11.94 1.09
C ASP A 274 3.06 10.89 1.78
N ASN A 275 1.94 11.34 2.37
CA ASN A 275 0.92 10.45 2.96
C ASN A 275 0.15 9.67 1.89
N GLU A 276 -0.13 10.28 0.73
CA GLU A 276 -0.78 9.60 -0.39
C GLU A 276 0.13 8.56 -1.03
N VAL A 277 1.43 8.89 -1.16
CA VAL A 277 2.49 7.98 -1.59
C VAL A 277 2.58 6.77 -0.65
N ALA A 278 2.60 7.01 0.66
CA ALA A 278 2.62 5.95 1.66
C ALA A 278 1.40 5.03 1.56
N GLU A 279 0.19 5.59 1.43
CA GLU A 279 -1.03 4.78 1.28
C GLU A 279 -1.05 3.94 -0.01
N VAL A 280 -0.49 4.44 -1.12
CA VAL A 280 -0.38 3.65 -2.35
C VAL A 280 0.70 2.57 -2.23
N ASP A 281 1.79 2.84 -1.53
CA ASP A 281 2.84 1.84 -1.28
C ASP A 281 2.37 0.75 -0.29
N GLU A 282 1.54 1.10 0.69
CA GLU A 282 0.89 0.17 1.60
C GLU A 282 0.00 -0.85 0.87
N LEU A 283 -0.47 -0.58 -0.35
CA LEU A 283 -1.18 -1.57 -1.17
C LEU A 283 -0.34 -2.81 -1.49
N LYS A 284 1.00 -2.70 -1.47
CA LYS A 284 1.93 -3.82 -1.64
C LYS A 284 2.07 -4.64 -0.36
N VAL A 285 1.97 -3.98 0.79
CA VAL A 285 2.31 -4.52 2.11
C VAL A 285 1.08 -5.08 2.83
N ASP A 286 -0.11 -4.52 2.60
CA ASP A 286 -1.35 -4.99 3.24
C ASP A 286 -1.81 -6.32 2.60
N ALA A 287 -1.08 -7.38 2.95
CA ALA A 287 -1.18 -8.76 2.50
C ALA A 287 -2.47 -9.47 2.97
N LYS A 288 -3.54 -8.72 3.20
CA LYS A 288 -4.86 -9.26 3.51
C LYS A 288 -5.55 -9.67 2.22
N THR A 289 -6.24 -10.80 2.25
CA THR A 289 -7.20 -11.17 1.20
C THR A 289 -8.27 -10.07 1.11
N GLY A 290 -8.37 -9.40 -0.04
CA GLY A 290 -9.16 -8.17 -0.20
C GLY A 290 -8.91 -7.54 -1.56
N LEU A 291 -9.66 -6.50 -1.94
CA LEU A 291 -9.28 -5.69 -3.11
C LEU A 291 -8.22 -4.66 -2.66
N ALA A 292 -7.02 -4.73 -3.20
CA ALA A 292 -5.99 -3.73 -2.93
C ALA A 292 -6.24 -2.50 -3.81
N VAL A 293 -7.00 -1.55 -3.25
CA VAL A 293 -7.37 -0.31 -3.91
C VAL A 293 -7.17 0.89 -2.97
N ALA A 294 -6.56 1.95 -3.47
CA ALA A 294 -6.52 3.25 -2.81
C ALA A 294 -7.18 4.29 -3.72
N PHE A 295 -8.16 5.02 -3.19
CA PHE A 295 -8.77 6.16 -3.89
C PHE A 295 -8.18 7.47 -3.40
N LYS A 296 -7.86 8.36 -4.33
CA LYS A 296 -7.29 9.68 -4.07
C LYS A 296 -8.01 10.76 -4.84
N LYS A 297 -8.11 11.95 -4.24
CA LYS A 297 -8.63 13.15 -4.91
C LYS A 297 -7.45 14.04 -5.26
N VAL A 298 -6.98 13.93 -6.48
CA VAL A 298 -5.77 14.63 -6.93
C VAL A 298 -6.13 16.03 -7.38
N GLY A 299 -6.09 16.99 -6.44
CA GLY A 299 -6.35 18.41 -6.67
C GLY A 299 -7.56 18.67 -7.58
N ASN A 300 -7.30 19.35 -8.70
CA ASN A 300 -8.29 19.67 -9.74
C ASN A 300 -8.28 18.65 -10.91
N LEU A 301 -7.51 17.58 -10.83
CA LEU A 301 -7.45 16.53 -11.86
C LEU A 301 -8.63 15.57 -11.74
N GLY A 302 -9.05 15.25 -10.51
CA GLY A 302 -10.25 14.45 -10.26
C GLY A 302 -10.01 13.32 -9.25
N HIS A 303 -10.87 12.31 -9.31
CA HIS A 303 -10.74 11.10 -8.49
C HIS A 303 -9.89 10.07 -9.23
N VAL A 304 -8.93 9.49 -8.53
CA VAL A 304 -7.99 8.50 -9.04
C VAL A 304 -8.09 7.25 -8.17
N ALA A 305 -8.08 6.07 -8.79
CA ALA A 305 -8.00 4.79 -8.10
C ALA A 305 -6.68 4.10 -8.48
N PHE A 306 -5.91 3.72 -7.48
CA PHE A 306 -4.70 2.90 -7.61
C PHE A 306 -5.06 1.45 -7.28
N LEU A 307 -4.84 0.55 -8.23
CA LEU A 307 -5.11 -0.88 -8.10
C LEU A 307 -3.81 -1.67 -8.08
N TYR A 308 -3.63 -2.52 -7.07
CA TYR A 308 -2.48 -3.41 -6.97
C TYR A 308 -2.89 -4.85 -7.29
N HIS A 309 -2.32 -5.41 -8.36
CA HIS A 309 -2.61 -6.75 -8.88
C HIS A 309 -4.13 -7.01 -9.05
N PRO A 310 -4.83 -6.19 -9.85
CA PRO A 310 -6.26 -6.38 -10.09
C PRO A 310 -6.55 -7.62 -10.95
N ILE A 311 -7.71 -8.25 -10.70
CA ILE A 311 -8.26 -9.30 -11.55
C ILE A 311 -9.48 -8.72 -12.28
N TYR A 312 -9.46 -8.77 -13.60
CA TYR A 312 -10.59 -8.34 -14.42
C TYR A 312 -11.35 -9.54 -14.95
N TYR A 313 -12.68 -9.42 -14.94
CA TYR A 313 -13.61 -10.40 -15.45
C TYR A 313 -14.50 -9.72 -16.49
N GLU A 314 -14.57 -10.26 -17.70
CA GLU A 314 -15.46 -9.75 -18.75
C GLU A 314 -16.46 -10.81 -19.20
N VAL A 315 -17.72 -10.41 -19.23
CA VAL A 315 -18.85 -11.20 -19.73
C VAL A 315 -19.84 -10.24 -20.41
N ASP A 316 -20.38 -10.61 -21.56
CA ASP A 316 -21.38 -9.82 -22.29
C ASP A 316 -20.99 -8.34 -22.52
N ARG A 317 -19.72 -8.09 -22.87
CA ARG A 317 -19.14 -6.75 -23.08
C ARG A 317 -19.19 -5.84 -21.86
N ARG A 318 -19.38 -6.40 -20.67
CA ARG A 318 -19.24 -5.72 -19.39
C ARG A 318 -17.95 -6.15 -18.74
N SER A 319 -17.36 -5.23 -18.01
CA SER A 319 -16.07 -5.45 -17.36
C SER A 319 -16.25 -5.25 -15.87
N TYR A 320 -15.69 -6.19 -15.12
CA TYR A 320 -15.81 -6.25 -13.68
C TYR A 320 -14.42 -6.36 -13.08
N LEU A 321 -14.20 -5.62 -12.00
CA LEU A 321 -13.08 -5.84 -11.11
C LEU A 321 -13.55 -6.84 -10.04
N VAL A 322 -12.83 -7.94 -9.89
CA VAL A 322 -13.20 -9.02 -8.97
C VAL A 322 -12.10 -9.22 -7.93
N SER A 323 -12.51 -9.45 -6.69
CA SER A 323 -11.61 -9.78 -5.59
C SER A 323 -12.28 -10.72 -4.60
N TRP A 324 -11.49 -11.34 -3.74
CA TRP A 324 -11.96 -12.25 -2.69
C TRP A 324 -11.39 -11.85 -1.35
N ALA A 325 -12.24 -11.84 -0.33
CA ALA A 325 -11.87 -11.41 1.00
C ALA A 325 -12.61 -12.24 2.06
N GLU A 326 -12.07 -12.28 3.27
CA GLU A 326 -12.83 -12.76 4.42
C GLU A 326 -14.02 -11.82 4.71
N PRO A 327 -15.13 -12.29 5.30
CA PRO A 327 -16.38 -11.53 5.39
C PRO A 327 -16.22 -10.11 5.97
N ARG A 328 -15.44 -9.97 7.05
CA ARG A 328 -15.18 -8.65 7.66
C ARG A 328 -14.46 -7.69 6.70
N VAL A 329 -13.46 -8.18 5.97
CA VAL A 329 -12.69 -7.37 5.01
C VAL A 329 -13.52 -7.10 3.75
N HIS A 330 -14.38 -8.04 3.35
CA HIS A 330 -15.35 -7.87 2.28
C HIS A 330 -16.29 -6.70 2.58
N GLU A 331 -16.95 -6.70 3.74
CA GLU A 331 -17.86 -5.63 4.15
C GLU A 331 -17.16 -4.26 4.18
N MET A 332 -15.95 -4.19 4.74
CA MET A 332 -15.13 -2.97 4.75
C MET A 332 -14.82 -2.47 3.33
N ASN A 333 -14.44 -3.37 2.41
CA ASN A 333 -14.16 -3.00 1.02
C ASN A 333 -15.42 -2.55 0.28
N VAL A 334 -16.56 -3.21 0.49
CA VAL A 334 -17.85 -2.81 -0.08
C VAL A 334 -18.19 -1.39 0.35
N GLU A 335 -18.14 -1.11 1.65
CA GLU A 335 -18.45 0.21 2.19
C GLU A 335 -17.47 1.27 1.67
N TYR A 336 -16.17 0.97 1.68
CA TYR A 336 -15.12 1.87 1.19
C TYR A 336 -15.36 2.26 -0.27
N ILE A 337 -15.56 1.28 -1.16
CA ILE A 337 -15.79 1.53 -2.59
C ILE A 337 -17.14 2.24 -2.80
N ALA A 338 -18.19 1.82 -2.09
CA ALA A 338 -19.51 2.43 -2.21
C ALA A 338 -19.49 3.91 -1.82
N ASN A 339 -18.72 4.29 -0.81
CA ASN A 339 -18.57 5.68 -0.39
C ASN A 339 -17.91 6.55 -1.47
N TRP A 340 -16.87 6.05 -2.13
CA TRP A 340 -16.22 6.74 -3.25
C TRP A 340 -17.06 6.79 -4.52
N CYS A 341 -17.89 5.77 -4.76
CA CYS A 341 -18.74 5.66 -5.95
C CYS A 341 -20.13 6.30 -5.78
N ARG A 342 -20.44 6.81 -4.58
CA ARG A 342 -21.75 7.40 -4.26
C ARG A 342 -21.98 8.62 -5.15
N THR A 343 -23.20 8.75 -5.66
CA THR A 343 -23.58 9.96 -6.39
C THR A 343 -23.72 11.11 -5.39
N PRO A 344 -22.97 12.22 -5.55
CA PRO A 344 -23.08 13.35 -4.65
C PRO A 344 -24.52 13.91 -4.62
N PRO A 345 -24.99 14.46 -3.48
CA PRO A 345 -26.29 15.12 -3.43
C PRO A 345 -26.40 16.20 -4.51
N GLY A 346 -27.43 16.11 -5.36
CA GLY A 346 -27.67 17.04 -6.47
C GLY A 346 -26.95 16.69 -7.79
N ALA A 347 -26.08 15.69 -7.81
CA ALA A 347 -25.49 15.19 -9.05
C ALA A 347 -26.42 14.17 -9.74
N SER A 348 -26.50 14.23 -11.07
CA SER A 348 -27.28 13.26 -11.87
C SER A 348 -26.49 11.99 -12.21
N THR A 349 -25.17 12.00 -12.01
CA THR A 349 -24.30 10.88 -12.38
C THR A 349 -23.23 10.60 -11.35
N ARG A 350 -22.79 9.33 -11.30
CA ARG A 350 -21.68 8.88 -10.44
C ARG A 350 -20.36 9.59 -10.78
N PRO A 351 -19.47 9.73 -9.78
CA PRO A 351 -18.14 10.28 -10.01
C PRO A 351 -17.38 9.46 -11.05
N ILE A 352 -16.55 10.17 -11.80
CA ILE A 352 -15.60 9.58 -12.75
C ILE A 352 -14.31 9.32 -12.00
N ILE A 353 -13.82 8.09 -12.12
CA ILE A 353 -12.64 7.58 -11.45
C ILE A 353 -11.61 7.22 -12.51
N HIS A 354 -10.43 7.84 -12.45
CA HIS A 354 -9.29 7.54 -13.30
C HIS A 354 -8.52 6.35 -12.74
N VAL A 355 -8.40 5.28 -13.51
CA VAL A 355 -7.86 4.01 -13.01
C VAL A 355 -6.39 3.87 -13.37
N LEU A 356 -5.53 3.82 -12.36
CA LEU A 356 -4.16 3.36 -12.47
C LEU A 356 -4.03 1.97 -11.85
N ALA A 357 -3.34 1.06 -12.53
CA ALA A 357 -3.18 -0.31 -12.10
C ALA A 357 -1.74 -0.77 -12.25
N LEU A 358 -1.27 -1.53 -11.25
CA LEU A 358 -0.04 -2.29 -11.30
C LEU A 358 -0.42 -3.77 -11.50
N PRO A 359 -0.54 -4.25 -12.76
CA PRO A 359 -0.94 -5.62 -13.05
C PRO A 359 0.07 -6.62 -12.50
N ASP A 360 -0.37 -7.86 -12.34
CA ASP A 360 0.48 -8.98 -11.96
C ASP A 360 1.31 -9.45 -13.16
N ALA A 361 2.21 -8.59 -13.62
CA ALA A 361 3.10 -8.89 -14.72
C ALA A 361 4.19 -9.86 -14.25
N ALA A 362 4.28 -11.01 -14.91
CA ALA A 362 5.37 -11.96 -14.67
C ALA A 362 6.73 -11.24 -14.80
N GLU A 363 7.68 -11.55 -13.92
CA GLU A 363 8.99 -10.89 -13.90
C GLU A 363 9.72 -10.94 -15.25
N SER A 364 9.40 -11.93 -16.07
CA SER A 364 9.93 -12.15 -17.41
C SER A 364 9.46 -11.15 -18.47
N SER A 365 8.37 -10.40 -18.24
CA SER A 365 7.81 -9.51 -19.28
C SER A 365 8.59 -8.19 -19.44
N GLY A 366 9.47 -7.85 -18.48
CA GLY A 366 10.21 -6.57 -18.48
C GLY A 366 9.32 -5.32 -18.31
N GLN A 367 8.00 -5.47 -18.32
CA GLN A 367 7.02 -4.38 -18.20
C GLN A 367 6.57 -4.22 -16.75
N LYS A 368 7.51 -3.95 -15.84
CA LYS A 368 7.19 -3.61 -14.45
C LYS A 368 6.86 -2.11 -14.38
N GLY A 369 5.64 -1.77 -13.99
CA GLY A 369 5.22 -0.38 -13.77
C GLY A 369 3.71 -0.20 -13.74
N TRP A 370 3.29 1.00 -13.37
CA TRP A 370 1.90 1.41 -13.30
C TRP A 370 1.37 1.77 -14.69
N TRP A 371 0.16 1.32 -14.96
CA TRP A 371 -0.55 1.61 -16.19
C TRP A 371 -1.75 2.50 -15.89
N TYR A 372 -1.90 3.58 -16.63
CA TYR A 372 -3.16 4.30 -16.69
C TYR A 372 -4.07 3.64 -17.72
N PHE A 373 -5.22 3.15 -17.28
CA PHE A 373 -6.21 2.56 -18.17
C PHE A 373 -7.16 3.66 -18.69
N SER A 374 -8.22 3.97 -17.96
CA SER A 374 -9.15 4.99 -18.43
C SER A 374 -9.98 5.61 -17.31
N ALA A 375 -10.73 6.64 -17.68
CA ALA A 375 -11.79 7.19 -16.86
C ALA A 375 -13.00 6.23 -16.86
N MET A 376 -13.46 5.85 -15.66
CA MET A 376 -14.53 4.87 -15.49
C MET A 376 -15.53 5.30 -14.42
N LYS A 377 -16.74 4.72 -14.48
CA LYS A 377 -17.77 4.79 -13.44
C LYS A 377 -17.92 3.42 -12.83
N TRP A 378 -17.86 3.36 -11.50
CA TRP A 378 -17.85 2.10 -10.77
C TRP A 378 -19.21 1.83 -10.10
N LYS A 379 -19.55 0.55 -9.94
CA LYS A 379 -20.72 0.06 -9.21
C LYS A 379 -20.34 -1.21 -8.45
N VAL A 380 -20.51 -1.24 -7.13
CA VAL A 380 -20.52 -2.54 -6.44
C VAL A 380 -21.77 -3.30 -6.89
N VAL A 381 -21.58 -4.54 -7.36
CA VAL A 381 -22.64 -5.41 -7.85
C VAL A 381 -22.46 -6.80 -7.24
N GLU A 382 -23.57 -7.50 -7.05
CA GLU A 382 -23.56 -8.91 -6.65
C GLU A 382 -23.68 -9.75 -7.92
N LEU A 383 -22.65 -10.54 -8.20
CA LEU A 383 -22.67 -11.57 -9.23
C LEU A 383 -22.58 -12.95 -8.56
N PRO A 384 -23.06 -14.01 -9.23
CA PRO A 384 -22.69 -15.37 -8.85
C PRO A 384 -21.17 -15.52 -8.71
N SER A 385 -20.75 -16.41 -7.82
CA SER A 385 -19.33 -16.71 -7.63
C SER A 385 -18.74 -17.19 -8.95
N ILE A 386 -17.72 -16.47 -9.46
CA ILE A 386 -17.07 -16.88 -10.70
C ILE A 386 -16.23 -18.13 -10.50
N TRP A 387 -15.85 -18.46 -9.24
CA TRP A 387 -15.11 -19.67 -8.88
C TRP A 387 -15.72 -20.95 -9.46
N ASP A 388 -17.05 -21.03 -9.44
CA ASP A 388 -17.79 -22.21 -9.90
C ASP A 388 -17.76 -22.34 -11.43
N VAL A 389 -17.47 -21.25 -12.14
CA VAL A 389 -17.42 -21.17 -13.61
C VAL A 389 -15.98 -21.26 -14.14
N LEU A 390 -14.97 -20.94 -13.32
CA LEU A 390 -13.57 -21.08 -13.70
C LEU A 390 -13.22 -22.56 -13.92
N ASP A 391 -12.44 -22.84 -14.97
CA ASP A 391 -11.80 -24.14 -15.16
C ASP A 391 -10.66 -24.36 -14.14
N GLU A 392 -10.14 -25.58 -14.07
CA GLU A 392 -9.12 -25.95 -13.08
C GLU A 392 -7.82 -25.15 -13.23
N GLU A 393 -7.43 -24.79 -14.46
CA GLU A 393 -6.22 -24.00 -14.72
C GLU A 393 -6.39 -22.56 -14.20
N GLN A 394 -7.56 -21.95 -14.46
CA GLN A 394 -7.91 -20.63 -13.98
C GLN A 394 -8.09 -20.58 -12.46
N ARG A 395 -8.63 -21.64 -11.85
CA ARG A 395 -8.69 -21.79 -10.38
C ARG A 395 -7.31 -21.83 -9.77
N GLN A 396 -6.39 -22.60 -10.34
CA GLN A 396 -5.01 -22.66 -9.87
C GLN A 396 -4.33 -21.29 -10.00
N LYS A 397 -4.52 -20.58 -11.13
CA LYS A 397 -4.04 -19.20 -11.30
C LYS A 397 -4.60 -18.24 -10.26
N LEU A 398 -5.90 -18.35 -9.93
CA LEU A 398 -6.52 -17.55 -8.87
C LEU A 398 -5.86 -17.82 -7.52
N VAL A 399 -5.70 -19.09 -7.16
CA VAL A 399 -5.06 -19.50 -5.90
C VAL A 399 -3.62 -18.98 -5.84
N ASP A 400 -2.86 -19.10 -6.92
CA ASP A 400 -1.48 -18.59 -7.01
C ASP A 400 -1.40 -17.07 -6.93
N HIS A 401 -2.36 -16.37 -7.51
CA HIS A 401 -2.47 -14.92 -7.44
C HIS A 401 -2.78 -14.46 -6.01
N LEU A 402 -3.79 -15.05 -5.35
CA LEU A 402 -4.14 -14.74 -3.97
C LEU A 402 -3.02 -15.14 -2.98
N TYR A 403 -2.31 -16.25 -3.24
CA TYR A 403 -1.15 -16.67 -2.46
C TYR A 403 -0.05 -15.60 -2.48
N ARG A 404 0.30 -15.10 -3.67
CA ARG A 404 1.29 -14.03 -3.83
C ARG A 404 0.85 -12.73 -3.16
N ARG A 405 -0.41 -12.34 -3.31
CA ARG A 405 -0.97 -11.17 -2.63
C ARG A 405 -0.99 -11.30 -1.11
N SER A 406 -1.08 -12.52 -0.59
CA SER A 406 -0.99 -12.77 0.86
C SER A 406 0.45 -12.81 1.38
N ASP A 407 1.46 -12.56 0.53
CA ASP A 407 2.88 -12.70 0.85
C ASP A 407 3.22 -14.07 1.47
N GLY A 408 2.51 -15.11 1.00
CA GLY A 408 2.65 -16.47 1.52
C GLY A 408 2.09 -16.72 2.93
N ASN A 409 1.43 -15.74 3.56
CA ASN A 409 0.84 -15.90 4.90
C ASN A 409 -0.28 -16.96 4.96
N THR A 410 -0.96 -17.23 3.84
CA THR A 410 -1.95 -18.32 3.72
C THR A 410 -1.49 -19.32 2.67
N SER A 411 -1.47 -20.61 3.01
CA SER A 411 -1.07 -21.65 2.07
C SER A 411 -2.05 -21.75 0.89
N ARG A 412 -1.54 -22.14 -0.29
CA ARG A 412 -2.36 -22.37 -1.50
C ARG A 412 -3.55 -23.30 -1.24
N ALA A 413 -3.31 -24.40 -0.52
CA ALA A 413 -4.34 -25.36 -0.16
C ALA A 413 -5.45 -24.73 0.70
N ALA A 414 -5.08 -23.91 1.69
CA ALA A 414 -6.04 -23.22 2.53
C ALA A 414 -6.84 -22.15 1.76
N ILE A 415 -6.20 -21.45 0.80
CA ILE A 415 -6.90 -20.50 -0.09
C ILE A 415 -7.93 -21.25 -0.95
N GLY A 416 -7.51 -22.35 -1.60
CA GLY A 416 -8.40 -23.19 -2.41
C GLY A 416 -9.58 -23.75 -1.61
N GLU A 417 -9.34 -24.25 -0.39
CA GLU A 417 -10.39 -24.70 0.52
C GLU A 417 -11.35 -23.55 0.90
N LYS A 418 -10.83 -22.37 1.24
CA LYS A 418 -11.66 -21.22 1.60
C LYS A 418 -12.52 -20.73 0.43
N LEU A 419 -12.01 -20.79 -0.81
CA LEU A 419 -12.79 -20.46 -2.01
C LEU A 419 -13.89 -21.51 -2.25
N ALA A 420 -13.54 -22.80 -2.22
CA ALA A 420 -14.49 -23.89 -2.44
C ALA A 420 -15.59 -23.97 -1.36
N THR A 421 -15.28 -23.59 -0.12
CA THR A 421 -16.24 -23.54 0.99
C THR A 421 -16.99 -22.22 1.11
N GLY A 422 -16.70 -21.23 0.26
CA GLY A 422 -17.33 -19.90 0.31
C GLY A 422 -16.92 -19.05 1.52
N ARG A 423 -15.85 -19.41 2.24
CA ARG A 423 -15.29 -18.61 3.35
C ARG A 423 -14.61 -17.33 2.86
N LEU A 424 -14.13 -17.33 1.62
CA LEU A 424 -13.72 -16.13 0.92
C LEU A 424 -14.88 -15.64 0.05
N GLN A 425 -15.43 -14.48 0.41
CA GLN A 425 -16.55 -13.87 -0.30
C GLN A 425 -16.04 -13.08 -1.49
N GLN A 426 -16.73 -13.23 -2.63
CA GLN A 426 -16.45 -12.48 -3.83
C GLN A 426 -16.96 -11.04 -3.69
N LEU A 427 -16.08 -10.09 -3.97
CA LEU A 427 -16.40 -8.70 -4.20
C LEU A 427 -16.36 -8.43 -5.70
N THR A 428 -17.41 -7.82 -6.24
CA THR A 428 -17.48 -7.49 -7.67
C THR A 428 -17.82 -6.02 -7.86
N VAL A 429 -17.05 -5.35 -8.70
CA VAL A 429 -17.28 -3.95 -9.09
C VAL A 429 -17.43 -3.86 -10.59
N GLU A 430 -18.63 -3.54 -11.07
CA GLU A 430 -18.88 -3.25 -12.48
C GLU A 430 -18.20 -1.93 -12.86
N MET A 431 -17.35 -2.00 -13.89
CA MET A 431 -16.58 -0.90 -14.44
C MET A 431 -17.19 -0.51 -15.79
N LYS A 432 -17.74 0.70 -15.86
CA LYS A 432 -18.24 1.26 -17.12
C LYS A 432 -17.33 2.37 -17.58
N ALA A 433 -16.74 2.24 -18.77
CA ALA A 433 -15.95 3.31 -19.37
C ALA A 433 -16.75 4.62 -19.44
N ALA A 434 -16.12 5.72 -19.03
CA ALA A 434 -16.63 7.07 -19.27
C ALA A 434 -16.41 7.46 -20.74
N SER A 435 -16.72 8.70 -21.13
CA SER A 435 -16.40 9.15 -22.49
C SER A 435 -14.89 9.22 -22.69
N ALA A 436 -14.42 8.93 -23.91
CA ALA A 436 -13.01 9.01 -24.28
C ALA A 436 -12.41 10.39 -23.98
N GLU A 437 -13.22 11.46 -24.14
CA GLU A 437 -12.84 12.83 -23.81
C GLU A 437 -12.38 12.99 -22.35
N HIS A 438 -13.04 12.35 -21.38
CA HIS A 438 -12.60 12.43 -19.97
C HIS A 438 -11.24 11.75 -19.78
N THR A 439 -11.03 10.62 -20.44
CA THR A 439 -9.79 9.86 -20.38
C THR A 439 -8.62 10.66 -20.97
N GLU A 440 -8.80 11.21 -22.18
CA GLU A 440 -7.81 12.00 -22.90
C GLU A 440 -7.51 13.33 -22.20
N LYS A 441 -8.55 14.02 -21.70
CA LYS A 441 -8.41 15.27 -20.97
C LYS A 441 -7.60 15.07 -19.69
N PHE A 442 -7.85 13.99 -18.95
CA PHE A 442 -7.06 13.66 -17.76
C PHE A 442 -5.63 13.29 -18.14
N ALA A 443 -5.42 12.41 -19.13
CA ALA A 443 -4.09 12.03 -19.59
C ALA A 443 -3.24 13.25 -19.96
N ARG A 444 -3.80 14.15 -20.77
CA ARG A 444 -3.13 15.40 -21.19
C ARG A 444 -2.82 16.32 -20.01
N ARG A 445 -3.77 16.50 -19.08
CA ARG A 445 -3.60 17.41 -17.94
C ARG A 445 -2.62 16.89 -16.89
N ALA A 446 -2.62 15.57 -16.67
CA ALA A 446 -1.68 14.92 -15.79
C ALA A 446 -0.28 14.89 -16.43
N GLY A 447 -0.17 14.90 -17.76
CA GLY A 447 1.10 14.86 -18.47
C GLY A 447 1.51 13.44 -18.86
N PHE A 448 0.56 12.51 -18.94
CA PHE A 448 0.82 11.21 -19.54
C PHE A 448 1.00 11.38 -21.04
N THR A 449 2.20 11.11 -21.54
CA THR A 449 2.50 11.14 -22.96
C THR A 449 2.12 9.80 -23.59
N SER A 450 1.41 9.83 -24.72
CA SER A 450 1.29 8.64 -25.57
C SER A 450 2.67 8.31 -26.11
N ALA A 451 3.18 7.11 -25.81
CA ALA A 451 4.41 6.60 -26.41
C ALA A 451 4.32 6.53 -27.93
#